data_AF-A0AAW9IK71-F1
#
_entry.id   AF-A0AAW9IK71-F1
#
_cell.length_a   1.000
_cell.length_b   1.000
_cell.length_c   1.000
_cell.angle_alpha   90.00
_cell.angle_beta   90.00
_cell.angle_gamma   90.00
#
_symmetry.space_group_name_H-M   'P 1'
#
loop_
_entity.id
_entity.type
_entity.pdbx_description
1 polymer ?
#
loop_
_entity_poly.entity_id
_entity_poly.type
_entity_poly.pdbx_seq_one_letter_code
_entity_poly.pdbx_strand_id
1 'polypeptide(L)'
;IVPIPFILFFITPIFNWMKKTKLFRPMVEKLEKKSMAKSEQIQKYEFWGLALFVGIPLPGTGAWTGALIASLLGIKTKKASLAIFVGLIIATIIMTFISYGIPWFIQAMA
;
A
#
# COMPACT_ATOMS: atom_id res chain seq x y z
N ILE A 1 10.65 0.06 -7.66
CA ILE A 1 10.11 -1.33 -7.74
C ILE A 1 10.80 -2.28 -6.76
N VAL A 2 12.14 -2.29 -6.73
CA VAL A 2 12.96 -3.11 -5.80
C VAL A 2 12.59 -3.01 -4.31
N PRO A 3 12.13 -1.85 -3.76
CA PRO A 3 11.81 -1.78 -2.34
C PRO A 3 10.62 -2.65 -1.92
N ILE A 4 9.66 -2.91 -2.80
CA ILE A 4 8.36 -3.49 -2.40
C ILE A 4 8.46 -5.00 -2.09
N PRO A 5 9.08 -5.84 -2.96
CA PRO A 5 9.32 -7.24 -2.61
C PRO A 5 10.22 -7.38 -1.38
N PHE A 6 11.18 -6.47 -1.22
CA PHE A 6 12.09 -6.42 -0.08
C PHE A 6 11.33 -6.10 1.21
N ILE A 7 10.52 -5.04 1.23
CA ILE A 7 9.68 -4.68 2.38
C ILE A 7 8.76 -5.84 2.73
N LEU A 8 8.06 -6.44 1.77
CA LEU A 8 7.16 -7.57 2.04
C LEU A 8 7.88 -8.78 2.66
N PHE A 9 9.14 -9.03 2.29
CA PHE A 9 9.93 -10.12 2.85
C PHE A 9 10.44 -9.82 4.27
N PHE A 10 10.90 -8.59 4.52
CA PHE A 10 11.50 -8.20 5.78
C PHE A 10 10.50 -7.67 6.81
N ILE A 11 9.31 -7.21 6.42
CA ILE A 11 8.36 -6.58 7.34
C ILE A 11 7.82 -7.57 8.36
N THR A 12 7.57 -8.82 7.97
CA THR A 12 7.06 -9.87 8.88
C THR A 12 8.04 -10.19 10.02
N PRO A 13 9.33 -10.51 9.77
CA PRO A 13 10.30 -10.73 10.85
C PRO A 13 10.56 -9.46 11.67
N ILE A 14 10.60 -8.28 11.06
CA ILE A 14 10.78 -7.01 11.78
C ILE A 14 9.58 -6.74 12.70
N PHE A 15 8.34 -6.90 12.23
CA PHE A 15 7.14 -6.74 13.06
C PHE A 15 7.11 -7.73 14.22
N ASN A 16 7.46 -8.98 13.98
CA ASN A 16 7.53 -10.00 15.03
C ASN A 16 8.63 -9.71 16.05
N TRP A 17 9.76 -9.14 15.63
CA TRP A 17 10.82 -8.71 16.53
C TRP A 17 10.41 -7.47 17.35
N MET A 18 9.84 -6.45 16.70
CA MET A 18 9.36 -5.24 17.38
C MET A 18 8.25 -5.54 18.41
N LYS A 19 7.41 -6.55 18.16
CA LYS A 19 6.40 -7.03 19.12
C LYS A 19 7.01 -7.63 20.40
N LYS A 20 8.24 -8.15 20.34
CA LYS A 20 8.95 -8.68 21.52
C LYS A 20 9.51 -7.57 22.43
N THR A 21 9.78 -6.39 21.87
CA THR A 21 10.27 -5.22 22.63
C THR A 21 9.12 -4.40 23.23
N LYS A 22 9.13 -4.21 24.57
CA LYS A 22 8.09 -3.44 25.29
C LYS A 22 7.91 -1.99 24.83
N LEU A 23 8.98 -1.37 24.30
CA LEU A 23 8.97 0.02 23.81
C LEU A 23 8.22 0.18 22.48
N PHE A 24 8.40 -0.76 21.56
CA PHE A 24 7.86 -0.66 20.19
C PHE A 24 6.51 -1.37 20.01
N ARG A 25 6.16 -2.29 20.92
CA ARG A 25 4.89 -3.01 20.91
C ARG A 25 3.64 -2.12 20.71
N PRO A 26 3.40 -1.03 21.48
CA PRO A 26 2.20 -0.21 21.30
C PRO A 26 2.17 0.51 19.95
N MET A 27 3.34 0.87 19.40
CA MET A 27 3.44 1.48 18.08
C MET A 27 3.04 0.49 16.98
N VAL A 28 3.54 -0.74 17.07
CA VAL A 28 3.22 -1.82 16.12
C VAL A 28 1.74 -2.17 16.18
N GLU A 29 1.18 -2.37 17.38
CA GLU A 29 -0.24 -2.68 17.56
C GLU A 29 -1.13 -1.56 16.99
N LYS A 30 -0.73 -0.29 17.12
CA LYS A 30 -1.44 0.85 16.51
C LYS A 30 -1.39 0.80 14.98
N LEU A 31 -0.24 0.44 14.39
CA LEU A 31 -0.08 0.29 12.94
C LEU A 31 -0.89 -0.90 12.40
N GLU A 32 -0.86 -2.04 13.10
CA GLU A 32 -1.67 -3.21 12.75
C GLU A 32 -3.17 -2.87 12.81
N LYS A 33 -3.63 -2.27 13.91
CA LYS A 33 -5.04 -1.87 14.06
C LYS A 33 -5.49 -0.91 12.97
N LYS A 34 -4.68 0.10 12.63
CA LYS A 34 -4.99 1.07 11.57
C LYS A 34 -5.01 0.41 10.18
N SER A 35 -4.15 -0.57 9.96
CA SER A 35 -4.04 -1.30 8.68
C SER A 35 -5.21 -2.27 8.51
N MET A 36 -5.55 -3.02 9.56
CA MET A 36 -6.69 -3.95 9.57
C MET A 36 -8.05 -3.22 9.46
N ALA A 37 -8.16 -2.00 9.99
CA ALA A 37 -9.36 -1.18 9.78
C ALA A 37 -9.62 -0.83 8.29
N LYS A 38 -8.62 -0.99 7.42
CA LYS A 38 -8.70 -0.74 5.98
C LYS A 38 -8.59 -2.03 5.14
N SER A 39 -8.55 -3.21 5.77
CA SER A 39 -8.22 -4.46 5.08
C SER A 39 -9.42 -5.21 4.53
N GLU A 40 -10.66 -4.84 4.86
CA GLU A 40 -11.86 -5.62 4.53
C GLU A 40 -12.00 -5.92 3.02
N GLN A 41 -11.86 -4.90 2.18
CA GLN A 41 -11.90 -5.07 0.72
C GLN A 41 -10.67 -5.82 0.18
N ILE A 42 -9.51 -5.62 0.80
CA ILE A 42 -8.27 -6.32 0.43
C ILE A 42 -8.37 -7.81 0.78
N GLN A 43 -9.00 -8.16 1.90
CA GLN A 43 -9.22 -9.54 2.29
C GLN A 43 -10.21 -10.24 1.36
N LYS A 44 -11.28 -9.56 0.97
CA LYS A 44 -12.32 -10.13 0.09
C LYS A 44 -11.83 -10.35 -1.35
N TYR A 45 -11.03 -9.44 -1.88
CA TYR A 45 -10.62 -9.44 -3.29
C TYR A 45 -9.11 -9.71 -3.49
N GLU A 46 -8.38 -9.98 -2.42
CA GLU A 46 -6.93 -10.22 -2.34
C GLU A 46 -6.12 -9.34 -3.30
N PHE A 47 -5.78 -9.87 -4.48
CA PHE A 47 -5.00 -9.22 -5.51
C PHE A 47 -5.65 -7.92 -6.01
N TRP A 48 -6.92 -7.96 -6.39
CA TRP A 48 -7.63 -6.80 -6.93
C TRP A 48 -7.92 -5.78 -5.83
N GLY A 49 -8.25 -6.25 -4.64
CA GLY A 49 -8.45 -5.38 -3.48
C GLY A 49 -7.18 -4.61 -3.12
N LEU A 50 -6.03 -5.29 -3.12
CA LEU A 50 -4.73 -4.68 -2.87
C LEU A 50 -4.30 -3.72 -3.99
N ALA A 51 -4.51 -4.10 -5.26
CA ALA A 51 -4.18 -3.25 -6.40
C ALA A 51 -5.01 -1.96 -6.42
N LEU A 52 -6.33 -2.05 -6.19
CA LEU A 52 -7.21 -0.89 -6.11
C LEU A 52 -6.89 -0.01 -4.90
N PHE A 53 -6.62 -0.62 -3.73
CA PHE A 53 -6.22 0.11 -2.54
C PHE A 53 -4.96 0.96 -2.79
N VAL A 54 -3.94 0.39 -3.45
CA VAL A 54 -2.72 1.14 -3.78
C VAL A 54 -2.94 2.12 -4.94
N GLY A 55 -3.82 1.80 -5.87
CA GLY A 55 -4.09 2.59 -7.07
C GLY A 55 -4.85 3.88 -6.81
N ILE A 56 -5.61 3.94 -5.72
CA ILE A 56 -6.27 5.17 -5.28
C ILE A 56 -5.21 6.06 -4.58
N PRO A 57 -4.88 7.25 -5.11
CA PRO A 57 -3.81 8.07 -4.57
C PRO A 57 -4.32 8.92 -3.39
N LEU A 58 -4.81 8.27 -2.33
CA LEU A 58 -5.23 8.92 -1.08
C LEU A 58 -4.11 8.87 -0.02
N PRO A 59 -4.08 9.84 0.92
CA PRO A 59 -3.13 9.81 2.02
C PRO A 59 -3.33 8.56 2.89
N GLY A 60 -2.28 7.74 2.97
CA GLY A 60 -2.30 6.48 3.71
C GLY A 60 -2.88 5.28 2.95
N THR A 61 -3.16 5.40 1.66
CA THR A 61 -3.36 4.27 0.75
C THR A 61 -2.21 4.26 -0.26
N GLY A 62 -1.35 3.25 -0.19
CA GLY A 62 -0.11 3.25 -0.95
C GLY A 62 0.70 2.00 -0.68
N ALA A 63 1.83 1.86 -1.39
CA ALA A 63 2.63 0.64 -1.38
C ALA A 63 3.06 0.19 0.02
N TRP A 64 3.38 1.12 0.92
CA TRP A 64 3.83 0.84 2.29
C TRP A 64 2.70 0.27 3.16
N THR A 65 1.53 0.91 3.15
CA THR A 65 0.34 0.42 3.88
C THR A 65 -0.22 -0.84 3.25
N GLY A 66 -0.23 -0.93 1.91
CA GLY A 66 -0.63 -2.13 1.19
C GLY A 66 0.29 -3.32 1.48
N ALA A 67 1.61 -3.11 1.54
CA ALA A 67 2.56 -4.14 1.92
C ALA A 67 2.35 -4.62 3.36
N LEU A 68 2.09 -3.68 4.29
CA LEU A 68 1.77 -4.03 5.67
C LEU A 68 0.48 -4.86 5.74
N ILE A 69 -0.62 -4.41 5.12
CA ILE A 69 -1.89 -5.16 5.10
C ILE A 69 -1.70 -6.54 4.46
N ALA A 70 -0.99 -6.62 3.34
CA ALA A 70 -0.71 -7.89 2.67
C ALA A 70 0.09 -8.86 3.56
N SER A 71 1.06 -8.35 4.33
CA SER A 71 1.82 -9.16 5.27
C SER A 71 0.97 -9.65 6.46
N LEU A 72 0.04 -8.84 6.95
CA LEU A 72 -0.87 -9.18 8.05
C LEU A 72 -1.94 -10.19 7.63
N LEU A 73 -2.44 -10.06 6.40
CA LEU A 73 -3.39 -11.00 5.80
C LEU A 73 -2.73 -12.28 5.27
N GLY A 74 -1.40 -12.37 5.29
CA GLY A 74 -0.67 -13.54 4.79
C GLY A 74 -0.74 -13.72 3.27
N ILE A 75 -0.96 -12.64 2.50
CA ILE A 75 -0.97 -12.71 1.04
C ILE A 75 0.42 -13.08 0.54
N LYS A 76 0.49 -14.03 -0.40
CA LYS A 76 1.77 -14.47 -1.00
C LYS A 76 2.56 -13.28 -1.52
N THR A 77 3.81 -13.12 -1.07
CA THR A 77 4.74 -12.02 -1.41
C THR A 77 4.77 -11.70 -2.90
N LYS A 78 4.84 -12.72 -3.77
CA LYS A 78 4.83 -12.54 -5.24
C LYS A 78 3.52 -11.93 -5.77
N LYS A 79 2.37 -12.39 -5.25
CA LYS A 79 1.04 -11.84 -5.62
C LYS A 79 0.89 -10.42 -5.10
N ALA A 80 1.28 -10.20 -3.85
CA ALA A 80 1.21 -8.89 -3.21
C ALA A 80 2.12 -7.87 -3.93
N SER A 81 3.35 -8.23 -4.27
CA SER A 81 4.25 -7.35 -5.01
C SER A 81 3.71 -6.98 -6.38
N LEU A 82 3.07 -7.93 -7.08
CA LEU A 82 2.48 -7.68 -8.39
C LEU A 82 1.24 -6.78 -8.27
N ALA A 83 0.36 -7.03 -7.30
CA ALA A 83 -0.80 -6.17 -7.04
C ALA A 83 -0.40 -4.73 -6.69
N ILE A 84 0.60 -4.56 -5.82
CA ILE A 84 1.12 -3.24 -5.45
C ILE A 84 1.74 -2.55 -6.67
N PHE A 85 2.46 -3.28 -7.52
CA PHE A 85 3.02 -2.73 -8.76
C PHE A 85 1.94 -2.23 -9.71
N VAL A 86 0.89 -3.01 -9.93
CA VAL A 86 -0.27 -2.62 -10.75
C VAL A 86 -0.94 -1.38 -10.16
N GLY A 87 -1.19 -1.36 -8.85
CA GLY A 87 -1.74 -0.19 -8.16
C GLY A 87 -0.86 1.05 -8.34
N LEU A 88 0.46 0.93 -8.22
CA LEU A 88 1.39 2.04 -8.45
C LEU A 88 1.26 2.63 -9.85
N ILE A 89 1.17 1.78 -10.89
CA ILE A 89 0.98 2.25 -12.27
C ILE A 89 -0.33 3.05 -12.36
N ILE A 90 -1.43 2.52 -11.82
CA ILE A 90 -2.74 3.19 -11.81
C ILE A 90 -2.64 4.55 -11.09
N ALA A 91 -2.06 4.59 -9.90
CA ALA A 91 -1.89 5.82 -9.12
C ALA A 91 -1.04 6.86 -9.88
N THR A 92 0.04 6.43 -10.53
CA THR A 92 0.91 7.34 -11.31
C THR A 92 0.20 7.92 -12.51
N ILE A 93 -0.59 7.11 -13.24
CA ILE A 93 -1.38 7.58 -14.38
C ILE A 93 -2.38 8.63 -13.91
N ILE A 94 -3.18 8.32 -12.88
CA ILE A 94 -4.18 9.23 -12.32
C ILE A 94 -3.51 10.55 -11.88
N MET A 95 -2.44 10.48 -11.10
CA MET A 95 -1.75 11.68 -10.62
C MET A 95 -1.11 12.49 -11.74
N THR A 96 -0.61 11.85 -12.81
CA THR A 96 -0.05 12.54 -13.97
C THR A 96 -1.14 13.34 -14.69
N PHE A 97 -2.31 12.74 -14.92
CA PHE A 97 -3.45 13.44 -15.51
C PHE A 97 -3.93 14.61 -14.67
N ILE A 98 -4.03 14.45 -13.35
CA ILE A 98 -4.43 15.51 -12.43
C ILE A 98 -3.40 16.65 -12.41
N SER A 99 -2.11 16.30 -12.32
CA SER A 99 -1.04 17.29 -12.10
C SER A 99 -0.62 18.03 -13.36
N TYR A 100 -0.69 17.40 -14.53
CA TYR A 100 -0.24 18.00 -15.80
C TYR A 100 -1.37 18.21 -16.80
N GLY A 101 -2.35 17.30 -16.87
CA GLY A 101 -3.46 17.40 -17.81
C GLY A 101 -4.40 18.56 -17.50
N ILE A 102 -4.76 18.75 -16.22
CA ILE A 102 -5.65 19.84 -15.80
C ILE A 102 -4.99 21.21 -15.99
N PRO A 103 -3.75 21.46 -15.51
CA PRO A 103 -3.12 22.76 -15.74
C PRO A 103 -2.86 23.05 -17.22
N TRP A 104 -2.47 22.05 -18.00
CA TRP A 104 -2.30 22.20 -19.46
C TRP A 104 -3.61 22.60 -20.14
N PHE A 105 -4.72 21.97 -19.78
CA PHE A 105 -6.04 22.30 -20.34
C PHE A 105 -6.51 23.71 -19.96
N ILE A 106 -6.28 24.13 -18.70
CA ILE A 106 -6.59 25.49 -18.25
C ILE A 106 -5.76 26.51 -19.02
N GLN A 107 -4.47 26.25 -19.21
CA GLN A 107 -3.57 27.14 -19.93
C GLN A 107 -3.83 27.17 -21.43
N ALA A 108 -4.36 26.09 -22.02
CA ALA A 108 -4.75 26.06 -23.43
C ALA A 108 -6.04 26.84 -23.74
N MET A 109 -6.88 27.10 -22.72
CA MET A 109 -8.12 27.89 -22.85
C MET A 109 -7.98 29.35 -22.39
N ALA A 110 -6.87 29.71 -21.75
CA ALA A 110 -6.55 31.06 -21.28
C ALA A 110 -5.73 31.82 -22.33
#